data_AF-A0A9E2LPM1-F1
#
_entry.id   AF-A0A9E2LPM1-F1
#
_cell.length_a   1.000
_cell.length_b   1.000
_cell.length_c   1.000
_cell.angle_alpha   90.00
_cell.angle_beta   90.00
_cell.angle_gamma   90.00
#
_symmetry.space_group_name_H-M   'P 1'
#
loop_
_entity.id
_entity.type
_entity.pdbx_description
1 polymer ?
#
loop_
_entity_poly.entity_id
_entity_poly.type
_entity_poly.pdbx_seq_one_letter_code
_entity_poly.pdbx_strand_id
1 'polypeptide(L)'
;RIDGEIYRTEVGGDNPLKLADTIRPQTNNTYDLGTSTYNFKNGYFAGTVATSGLTGTGIVTSTNILDGTIAAADLADSAVTTAKIADSAVTSAKIVDGTIATADLVDDSVTPAKINGTGGANLPIAYGSVASDGTITAATSNITVTWQAGGQYYEITIDGENYISQEYVTVVTPISNNYFGMVSHGNGKLDIDFMDDGGTSGQQTGFQFVTYKP
;
A
#
# COMPACT_ATOMS: atom_id res chain seq x y z
N ARG A 1 -42.17 44.59 4.69
CA ARG A 1 -43.25 45.11 5.55
C ARG A 1 -42.60 45.70 6.79
N ILE A 2 -42.53 47.02 6.86
CA ILE A 2 -42.45 47.75 8.13
C ILE A 2 -43.78 48.51 8.14
N ASP A 3 -44.56 48.35 9.22
CA ASP A 3 -45.88 48.98 9.46
C ASP A 3 -47.09 48.54 8.60
N GLY A 4 -47.14 47.29 8.14
CA GLY A 4 -48.40 46.68 7.68
C GLY A 4 -48.99 47.20 6.36
N GLU A 5 -48.49 48.29 5.79
CA GLU A 5 -48.86 48.74 4.44
C GLU A 5 -48.07 47.99 3.35
N ILE A 6 -48.78 47.58 2.30
CA ILE A 6 -48.17 47.12 1.05
C ILE A 6 -48.03 48.36 0.16
N TYR A 7 -46.85 48.99 0.18
CA TYR A 7 -46.49 49.98 -0.84
C TYR A 7 -46.33 49.25 -2.17
N ARG A 8 -47.36 49.33 -3.01
CA ARG A 8 -47.25 49.03 -4.44
C ARG A 8 -46.98 50.38 -5.10
N THR A 9 -45.81 50.55 -5.69
CA THR A 9 -45.55 51.68 -6.58
C THR A 9 -46.32 51.43 -7.87
N GLU A 10 -47.47 52.08 -7.99
CA GLU A 10 -48.13 52.21 -9.30
C GLU A 10 -47.22 53.04 -10.20
N VAL A 11 -46.70 52.42 -11.26
CA VAL A 11 -45.96 53.15 -12.30
C VAL A 11 -46.95 53.43 -13.42
N GLY A 12 -47.30 54.70 -13.57
CA GLY A 12 -47.98 55.18 -14.76
C GLY A 12 -46.99 55.35 -15.93
N GLY A 13 -47.37 54.85 -17.10
CA GLY A 13 -46.61 54.99 -18.35
C GLY A 13 -45.65 53.83 -18.62
N ASP A 14 -45.40 53.56 -19.91
CA ASP A 14 -44.73 52.38 -20.50
C ASP A 14 -43.25 52.12 -20.09
N ASN A 15 -42.82 52.53 -18.90
CA ASN A 15 -41.53 52.19 -18.34
C ASN A 15 -41.67 50.99 -17.38
N PRO A 16 -41.35 49.76 -17.81
CA PRO A 16 -41.28 48.63 -16.89
C PRO A 16 -40.22 48.94 -15.82
N LEU A 17 -40.59 48.75 -14.54
CA LEU A 17 -39.67 48.79 -13.41
C LEU A 17 -38.43 47.94 -13.74
N LYS A 18 -37.30 48.58 -14.05
CA LYS A 18 -36.02 47.88 -14.09
C LYS A 18 -35.74 47.51 -12.64
N LEU A 19 -35.51 46.22 -12.35
CA LEU A 19 -35.32 45.72 -10.96
C LEU A 19 -34.24 46.50 -10.16
N ALA A 20 -33.34 47.21 -10.85
CA ALA A 20 -32.33 48.08 -10.26
C ALA A 20 -32.90 49.33 -9.54
N ASP A 21 -34.07 49.85 -9.93
CA ASP A 21 -34.63 51.08 -9.31
C ASP A 21 -35.44 50.80 -8.04
N THR A 22 -35.89 49.56 -7.82
CA THR A 22 -36.79 49.21 -6.71
C THR A 22 -36.07 48.67 -5.47
N ILE A 23 -34.84 48.17 -5.60
CA ILE A 23 -34.13 47.51 -4.50
C ILE A 23 -32.95 48.37 -4.04
N ARG A 24 -33.23 49.41 -3.24
CA ARG A 24 -32.20 50.13 -2.47
C ARG A 24 -32.11 49.52 -1.07
N PRO A 25 -30.93 49.12 -0.58
CA PRO A 25 -30.81 48.52 0.75
C PRO A 25 -31.22 49.53 1.82
N GLN A 26 -32.15 49.15 2.70
CA GLN A 26 -32.54 49.98 3.84
C GLN A 26 -31.41 49.97 4.88
N THR A 27 -30.66 51.07 4.88
CA THR A 27 -29.84 51.67 5.95
C THR A 27 -28.73 50.86 6.64
N ASN A 28 -28.53 49.58 6.36
CA ASN A 28 -27.43 48.80 6.97
C ASN A 28 -26.27 48.45 6.03
N ASN A 29 -26.09 49.18 4.93
CA ASN A 29 -24.95 49.01 4.00
C ASN A 29 -23.79 49.96 4.33
N THR A 30 -23.25 49.91 5.55
CA THR A 30 -22.07 50.71 5.96
C THR A 30 -20.77 50.23 5.30
N TYR A 31 -20.83 49.38 4.27
CA TYR A 31 -19.66 48.97 3.49
C TYR A 31 -20.05 48.95 2.02
N ASP A 32 -20.56 50.10 1.54
CA ASP A 32 -20.47 50.45 0.14
C ASP A 32 -18.97 50.53 -0.23
N LEU A 33 -18.46 49.47 -0.84
CA LEU A 33 -17.06 49.32 -1.23
C LEU A 33 -16.80 49.77 -2.68
N GLY A 34 -17.51 50.77 -3.19
CA GLY A 34 -17.06 51.49 -4.39
C GLY A 34 -16.83 50.62 -5.64
N THR A 35 -17.59 49.54 -5.80
CA THR A 35 -17.56 48.69 -7.00
C THR A 35 -18.86 48.85 -7.77
N SER A 36 -18.84 48.64 -9.09
CA SER A 36 -20.03 48.68 -9.97
C SER A 36 -21.02 47.51 -9.73
N THR A 37 -20.96 46.87 -8.57
CA THR A 37 -21.66 45.62 -8.26
C THR A 37 -22.51 45.84 -7.01
N TYR A 38 -23.81 45.56 -7.10
CA TYR A 38 -24.72 45.64 -5.96
C TYR A 38 -24.47 44.46 -5.01
N ASN A 39 -23.82 44.74 -3.87
CA ASN A 39 -23.62 43.75 -2.81
C ASN A 39 -24.77 43.82 -1.79
N PHE A 40 -25.54 42.72 -1.66
CA PHE A 40 -26.59 42.57 -0.66
C PHE A 40 -26.06 41.75 0.52
N LYS A 41 -26.20 42.24 1.76
CA LYS A 41 -25.80 41.48 2.97
C LYS A 41 -26.52 40.13 3.08
N ASN A 42 -27.79 40.07 2.67
CA ASN A 42 -28.60 38.87 2.60
C ASN A 42 -29.47 38.94 1.35
N GLY A 43 -29.55 37.85 0.59
CA GLY A 43 -30.45 37.70 -0.55
C GLY A 43 -31.31 36.45 -0.36
N TYR A 44 -32.64 36.60 -0.47
CA TYR A 44 -33.54 35.46 -0.59
C TYR A 44 -33.94 35.31 -2.05
N PHE A 45 -33.56 34.20 -2.66
CA PHE A 45 -33.95 33.87 -4.03
C PHE A 45 -34.99 32.75 -3.98
N ALA A 46 -36.22 33.05 -4.41
CA ALA A 46 -37.24 32.03 -4.58
C ALA A 46 -36.99 31.28 -5.90
N GLY A 47 -36.34 30.11 -5.83
CA GLY A 47 -36.08 29.25 -6.98
C GLY A 47 -34.66 28.68 -7.03
N THR A 48 -34.32 28.00 -8.13
CA THR A 48 -32.97 27.46 -8.36
C THR A 48 -31.98 28.58 -8.61
N VAL A 49 -30.96 28.67 -7.78
CA VAL A 49 -29.80 29.52 -8.03
C VAL A 49 -28.78 28.69 -8.80
N ALA A 50 -28.44 29.09 -10.02
CA ALA A 50 -27.37 28.44 -10.77
C ALA A 50 -26.04 28.58 -10.01
N THR A 51 -25.46 27.45 -9.60
CA THR A 51 -24.24 27.40 -8.77
C THR A 51 -23.00 27.92 -9.49
N SER A 52 -23.04 28.04 -10.82
CA SER A 52 -21.95 28.60 -11.64
C SER A 52 -21.57 30.03 -11.26
N GLY A 53 -22.42 30.76 -10.54
CA GLY A 53 -22.14 32.11 -10.03
C GLY A 53 -21.73 32.19 -8.56
N LEU A 54 -21.71 31.07 -7.82
CA LEU A 54 -21.39 31.08 -6.40
C LEU A 54 -19.89 30.85 -6.19
N THR A 55 -19.13 31.94 -6.06
CA THR A 55 -17.69 31.90 -5.77
C THR A 55 -17.43 32.12 -4.28
N GLY A 56 -16.90 31.13 -3.57
CA GLY A 56 -16.53 31.25 -2.16
C GLY A 56 -16.27 29.90 -1.48
N THR A 57 -15.40 29.87 -0.47
CA THR A 57 -15.13 28.67 0.34
C THR A 57 -16.33 28.32 1.22
N GLY A 58 -16.72 27.05 1.28
CA GLY A 58 -17.80 26.59 2.16
C GLY A 58 -19.22 26.83 1.64
N ILE A 59 -19.38 27.33 0.42
CA ILE A 59 -20.69 27.47 -0.22
C ILE A 59 -21.30 26.11 -0.54
N VAL A 60 -20.50 25.19 -1.09
CA VAL A 60 -20.90 23.81 -1.37
C VAL A 60 -20.33 22.95 -0.25
N THR A 61 -21.22 22.40 0.57
CA THR A 61 -20.92 21.45 1.64
C THR A 61 -21.40 20.05 1.24
N SER A 62 -21.09 19.03 2.04
CA SER A 62 -21.55 17.66 1.77
C SER A 62 -23.08 17.56 1.68
N THR A 63 -23.84 18.38 2.40
CA THR A 63 -25.31 18.38 2.33
C THR A 63 -25.86 18.93 1.02
N ASN A 64 -25.03 19.63 0.23
CA ASN A 64 -25.40 20.12 -1.09
C ASN A 64 -25.13 19.09 -2.20
N ILE A 65 -24.35 18.05 -1.90
CA ILE A 65 -23.98 17.00 -2.85
C ILE A 65 -24.91 15.82 -2.64
N LEU A 66 -25.62 15.42 -3.68
CA LEU A 66 -26.42 14.20 -3.60
C LEU A 66 -25.51 12.97 -3.62
N ASP A 67 -25.78 12.02 -2.74
CA ASP A 67 -24.97 10.80 -2.62
C ASP A 67 -24.90 10.05 -3.96
N GLY A 68 -23.67 9.67 -4.34
CA GLY A 68 -23.41 8.92 -5.56
C GLY A 68 -23.44 9.72 -6.88
N THR A 69 -23.60 11.05 -6.85
CA THR A 69 -23.64 11.84 -8.10
C THR A 69 -22.29 12.34 -8.58
N ILE A 70 -21.24 12.23 -7.77
CA ILE A 70 -19.87 12.61 -8.18
C ILE A 70 -19.30 11.46 -9.03
N ALA A 71 -19.12 11.72 -10.33
CA ALA A 71 -18.51 10.78 -11.25
C ALA A 71 -16.98 10.95 -11.26
N ALA A 72 -16.26 9.98 -11.84
CA ALA A 72 -14.81 10.06 -11.97
C ALA A 72 -14.36 11.32 -12.75
N ALA A 73 -15.14 11.76 -13.75
CA ALA A 73 -14.85 12.95 -14.54
C ALA A 73 -14.95 14.27 -13.75
N ASP A 74 -15.65 14.27 -12.61
CA ASP A 74 -15.74 15.43 -11.72
C ASP A 74 -14.52 15.56 -10.80
N LEU A 75 -13.70 14.51 -10.70
CA LEU A 75 -12.46 14.50 -9.93
C LEU A 75 -11.28 14.79 -10.84
N ALA A 76 -10.60 15.92 -10.61
CA ALA A 76 -9.34 16.21 -11.27
C ALA A 76 -8.28 15.14 -10.94
N ASP A 77 -7.31 14.96 -11.82
CA ASP A 77 -6.17 14.08 -11.58
C ASP A 77 -5.48 14.45 -10.26
N SER A 78 -5.12 13.44 -9.48
CA SER A 78 -4.52 13.59 -8.14
C SER A 78 -5.37 14.36 -7.12
N ALA A 79 -6.67 14.58 -7.37
CA ALA A 79 -7.55 15.25 -6.42
C ALA A 79 -7.69 14.47 -5.11
N VAL A 80 -7.58 13.14 -5.13
CA VAL A 80 -7.57 12.29 -3.93
C VAL A 80 -6.12 12.08 -3.48
N THR A 81 -5.72 12.80 -2.42
CA THR A 81 -4.40 12.67 -1.82
C THR A 81 -4.41 11.62 -0.70
N THR A 82 -3.23 11.22 -0.23
CA THR A 82 -3.09 10.28 0.91
C THR A 82 -3.85 10.74 2.15
N ALA A 83 -3.80 12.04 2.48
CA ALA A 83 -4.53 12.61 3.61
C ALA A 83 -6.07 12.55 3.48
N LYS A 84 -6.60 12.33 2.27
CA LYS A 84 -8.04 12.14 2.03
C LYS A 84 -8.48 10.67 2.16
N ILE A 85 -7.53 9.74 2.25
CA ILE A 85 -7.78 8.31 2.45
C ILE A 85 -7.57 8.03 3.94
N ALA A 86 -8.65 7.72 4.65
CA ALA A 86 -8.55 7.34 6.06
C ALA A 86 -7.74 6.04 6.23
N ASP A 87 -7.12 5.87 7.39
CA ASP A 87 -6.44 4.63 7.73
C ASP A 87 -7.38 3.43 7.59
N SER A 88 -6.88 2.34 7.00
CA SER A 88 -7.65 1.12 6.71
C SER A 88 -8.84 1.31 5.75
N ALA A 89 -8.95 2.46 5.06
CA ALA A 89 -10.04 2.68 4.11
C ALA A 89 -9.93 1.77 2.87
N VAL A 90 -8.72 1.38 2.45
CA VAL A 90 -8.52 0.43 1.33
C VAL A 90 -8.44 -0.99 1.89
N THR A 91 -9.57 -1.70 1.86
CA THR A 91 -9.68 -3.09 2.30
C THR A 91 -9.39 -4.04 1.14
N SER A 92 -9.15 -5.33 1.42
CA SER A 92 -8.92 -6.33 0.37
C SER A 92 -10.04 -6.38 -0.68
N ALA A 93 -11.30 -6.19 -0.26
CA ALA A 93 -12.45 -6.15 -1.17
C ALA A 93 -12.45 -4.95 -2.15
N LYS A 94 -11.63 -3.92 -1.90
CA LYS A 94 -11.44 -2.76 -2.78
C LYS A 94 -10.25 -2.93 -3.73
N ILE A 95 -9.46 -3.99 -3.56
CA ILE A 95 -8.32 -4.33 -4.40
C ILE A 95 -8.77 -5.44 -5.35
N VAL A 96 -8.58 -5.23 -6.65
CA VAL A 96 -8.92 -6.25 -7.65
C VAL A 96 -7.87 -7.35 -7.63
N ASP A 97 -8.30 -8.60 -7.63
CA ASP A 97 -7.39 -9.75 -7.60
C ASP A 97 -6.40 -9.74 -8.77
N GLY A 98 -5.14 -10.01 -8.47
CA GLY A 98 -4.06 -10.06 -9.47
C GLY A 98 -3.60 -8.70 -10.02
N THR A 99 -4.08 -7.58 -9.47
CA THR A 99 -3.67 -6.23 -9.95
C THR A 99 -2.44 -5.65 -9.26
N ILE A 100 -2.07 -6.17 -8.08
CA ILE A 100 -0.83 -5.77 -7.40
C ILE A 100 0.35 -6.38 -8.14
N ALA A 101 1.14 -5.55 -8.81
CA ALA A 101 2.33 -5.97 -9.54
C ALA A 101 3.54 -6.06 -8.62
N THR A 102 4.61 -6.73 -9.08
CA THR A 102 5.87 -6.80 -8.34
C THR A 102 6.47 -5.41 -8.08
N ALA A 103 6.28 -4.46 -9.00
CA ALA A 103 6.76 -3.09 -8.85
C ALA A 103 6.04 -2.28 -7.75
N ASP A 104 4.84 -2.71 -7.33
CA ASP A 104 4.10 -2.10 -6.23
C ASP A 104 4.59 -2.58 -4.86
N LEU A 105 5.39 -3.65 -4.84
CA LEU A 105 5.95 -4.26 -3.65
C LEU A 105 7.44 -3.96 -3.60
N VAL A 106 7.86 -3.25 -2.55
CA VAL A 106 9.29 -3.10 -2.25
C VAL A 106 9.87 -4.47 -1.87
N ASP A 107 11.14 -4.71 -2.17
CA ASP A 107 11.86 -5.92 -1.77
C ASP A 107 11.67 -6.21 -0.27
N ASP A 108 11.47 -7.48 0.06
CA ASP A 108 11.21 -7.99 1.41
C ASP A 108 9.94 -7.43 2.11
N SER A 109 9.11 -6.65 1.41
CA SER A 109 7.87 -6.10 1.99
C SER A 109 6.86 -7.18 2.38
N VAL A 110 6.89 -8.34 1.74
CA VAL A 110 6.10 -9.53 2.11
C VAL A 110 7.00 -10.48 2.90
N THR A 111 6.96 -10.36 4.23
CA THR A 111 7.73 -11.24 5.12
C THR A 111 7.09 -12.63 5.22
N PRO A 112 7.84 -13.68 5.64
CA PRO A 112 7.27 -15.01 5.86
C PRO A 112 6.02 -15.02 6.76
N ALA A 113 5.97 -14.12 7.75
CA ALA A 113 4.81 -13.96 8.63
C ALA A 113 3.53 -13.50 7.88
N LYS A 114 3.66 -12.75 6.78
CA LYS A 114 2.54 -12.28 5.95
C LYS A 114 2.02 -13.35 4.98
N ILE A 115 2.82 -14.38 4.69
CA ILE A 115 2.44 -15.52 3.84
C ILE A 115 1.70 -16.57 4.69
N ASN A 116 1.97 -16.64 5.99
CA ASN A 116 1.45 -17.65 6.91
C ASN A 116 0.03 -17.34 7.43
N GLY A 117 -0.85 -16.80 6.57
CA GLY A 117 -2.12 -16.16 6.91
C GLY A 117 -3.05 -16.88 7.89
N THR A 118 -2.92 -18.20 8.08
CA THR A 118 -3.56 -18.95 9.17
C THR A 118 -2.94 -20.36 9.27
N GLY A 119 -2.04 -20.61 10.22
CA GLY A 119 -1.81 -21.93 10.84
C GLY A 119 -0.91 -22.95 10.11
N GLY A 120 0.22 -23.28 10.74
CA GLY A 120 0.73 -24.67 10.81
C GLY A 120 1.58 -25.23 9.66
N ALA A 121 1.91 -24.46 8.62
CA ALA A 121 2.89 -24.94 7.64
C ALA A 121 4.32 -24.82 8.21
N ASN A 122 5.00 -25.96 8.41
CA ASN A 122 6.43 -25.98 8.71
C ASN A 122 7.18 -25.52 7.45
N LEU A 123 7.47 -24.22 7.34
CA LEU A 123 8.22 -23.64 6.23
C LEU A 123 9.73 -23.79 6.49
N PRO A 124 10.56 -23.86 5.43
CA PRO A 124 12.00 -23.84 5.61
C PRO A 124 12.45 -22.54 6.30
N ILE A 125 13.39 -22.65 7.24
CA ILE A 125 14.11 -21.51 7.82
C ILE A 125 15.28 -21.05 6.93
N ALA A 126 15.75 -21.95 6.06
CA ALA A 126 16.81 -21.70 5.12
C ALA A 126 16.73 -22.70 3.96
N TYR A 127 17.15 -22.28 2.77
CA TYR A 127 17.38 -23.18 1.65
C TYR A 127 18.43 -22.55 0.73
N GLY A 128 19.12 -23.38 -0.04
CA GLY A 128 20.11 -22.90 -0.99
C GLY A 128 20.58 -23.93 -1.99
N SER A 129 21.06 -23.43 -3.13
CA SER A 129 21.84 -24.15 -4.13
C SER A 129 23.29 -23.66 -4.03
N VAL A 130 24.22 -24.60 -3.83
CA VAL A 130 25.62 -24.33 -3.52
C VAL A 130 26.50 -25.02 -4.56
N ALA A 131 27.48 -24.30 -5.11
CA ALA A 131 28.46 -24.83 -6.05
C ALA A 131 29.58 -25.60 -5.31
N SER A 132 30.46 -26.26 -6.08
CA SER A 132 31.51 -27.10 -5.52
C SER A 132 32.41 -26.41 -4.50
N ASP A 133 32.69 -25.12 -4.68
CA ASP A 133 33.60 -24.32 -3.85
C ASP A 133 32.91 -23.66 -2.65
N GLY A 134 31.62 -23.92 -2.44
CA GLY A 134 30.82 -23.27 -1.40
C GLY A 134 30.14 -21.98 -1.85
N THR A 135 30.33 -21.53 -3.10
CA THR A 135 29.62 -20.36 -3.63
C THR A 135 28.12 -20.60 -3.66
N ILE A 136 27.35 -19.69 -3.07
CA ILE A 136 25.88 -19.70 -3.11
C ILE A 136 25.41 -19.21 -4.48
N THR A 137 24.63 -20.03 -5.18
CA THR A 137 24.10 -19.72 -6.52
C THR A 137 22.65 -19.22 -6.48
N ALA A 138 21.86 -19.68 -5.51
CA ALA A 138 20.52 -19.19 -5.20
C ALA A 138 20.13 -19.66 -3.80
N ALA A 139 19.69 -18.79 -2.89
CA ALA A 139 19.36 -19.17 -1.51
C ALA A 139 18.51 -18.10 -0.80
N THR A 140 18.09 -18.41 0.43
CA THR A 140 17.67 -17.39 1.40
C THR A 140 18.84 -16.46 1.76
N SER A 141 18.54 -15.21 2.11
CA SER A 141 19.58 -14.20 2.38
C SER A 141 20.28 -14.35 3.72
N ASN A 142 19.75 -15.20 4.61
CA ASN A 142 20.23 -15.43 5.98
C ASN A 142 21.24 -16.58 6.08
N ILE A 143 21.92 -16.96 5.00
CA ILE A 143 22.91 -18.05 5.04
C ILE A 143 24.29 -17.61 4.56
N THR A 144 25.31 -18.27 5.13
CA THR A 144 26.67 -18.27 4.58
C THR A 144 27.16 -19.70 4.45
N VAL A 145 27.97 -19.99 3.43
CA VAL A 145 28.51 -21.32 3.16
C VAL A 145 30.02 -21.25 2.95
N THR A 146 30.76 -22.17 3.56
CA THR A 146 32.21 -22.28 3.42
C THR A 146 32.62 -23.72 3.15
N TRP A 147 33.43 -23.96 2.12
CA TRP A 147 34.04 -25.27 1.87
C TRP A 147 35.25 -25.50 2.79
N GLN A 148 35.22 -26.59 3.55
CA GLN A 148 36.28 -27.00 4.48
C GLN A 148 37.14 -28.11 3.87
N ALA A 149 38.14 -27.73 3.07
CA ALA A 149 38.96 -28.68 2.32
C ALA A 149 39.67 -29.75 3.17
N GLY A 150 40.07 -29.41 4.40
CA GLY A 150 40.76 -30.34 5.31
C GLY A 150 39.87 -31.44 5.88
N GLY A 151 38.56 -31.20 5.98
CA GLY A 151 37.57 -32.18 6.45
C GLY A 151 36.64 -32.71 5.36
N GLN A 152 36.70 -32.13 4.16
CA GLN A 152 35.85 -32.45 3.00
C GLN A 152 34.34 -32.25 3.21
N TYR A 153 33.96 -31.17 3.91
CA TYR A 153 32.57 -30.80 4.17
C TYR A 153 32.27 -29.34 3.83
N TYR A 154 30.99 -29.02 3.68
CA TYR A 154 30.48 -27.67 3.59
C TYR A 154 29.91 -27.24 4.94
N GLU A 155 30.40 -26.13 5.47
CA GLU A 155 29.91 -25.53 6.70
C GLU A 155 28.91 -24.42 6.34
N ILE A 156 27.69 -24.51 6.86
CA ILE A 156 26.60 -23.56 6.61
C ILE A 156 26.20 -22.90 7.93
N THR A 157 26.22 -21.57 7.94
CA THR A 157 25.66 -20.76 9.04
C THR A 157 24.30 -20.22 8.62
N ILE A 158 23.30 -20.33 9.49
CA ILE A 158 21.98 -19.71 9.32
C ILE A 158 21.87 -18.60 10.38
N ASP A 159 21.74 -17.35 9.94
CA ASP A 159 21.75 -16.19 10.82
C ASP A 159 20.60 -16.23 11.83
N GLY A 160 20.93 -16.01 13.10
CA GLY A 160 19.96 -16.05 14.20
C GLY A 160 19.65 -17.46 14.72
N GLU A 161 20.24 -18.50 14.14
CA GLU A 161 20.03 -19.89 14.55
C GLU A 161 21.29 -20.49 15.17
N ASN A 162 21.09 -21.40 16.13
CA ASN A 162 22.15 -22.23 16.70
C ASN A 162 21.80 -23.69 16.40
N TYR A 163 22.37 -24.21 15.31
CA TYR A 163 22.00 -25.51 14.77
C TYR A 163 22.53 -26.65 15.64
N ILE A 164 21.63 -27.47 16.19
CA ILE A 164 21.96 -28.66 16.98
C ILE A 164 21.13 -29.86 16.52
N SER A 165 21.69 -31.08 16.62
CA SER A 165 20.90 -32.30 16.34
C SER A 165 19.59 -32.30 17.12
N GLN A 166 18.52 -32.78 16.47
CA GLN A 166 17.18 -33.00 17.01
C GLN A 166 16.25 -31.77 17.01
N GLU A 167 16.77 -30.55 16.86
CA GLU A 167 15.92 -29.35 16.74
C GLU A 167 15.66 -28.91 15.30
N TYR A 168 16.36 -29.51 14.34
CA TYR A 168 16.28 -29.12 12.94
C TYR A 168 16.26 -30.35 12.04
N VAL A 169 15.59 -30.20 10.91
CA VAL A 169 15.55 -31.20 9.84
C VAL A 169 16.12 -30.54 8.59
N THR A 170 17.20 -31.09 8.06
CA THR A 170 17.77 -30.66 6.78
C THR A 170 17.71 -31.79 5.78
N VAL A 171 17.21 -31.48 4.59
CA VAL A 171 17.29 -32.34 3.40
C VAL A 171 18.36 -31.77 2.50
N VAL A 172 19.26 -32.62 2.03
CA VAL A 172 20.31 -32.27 1.08
C VAL A 172 20.25 -33.19 -0.14
N THR A 173 20.48 -32.63 -1.33
CA THR A 173 20.50 -33.38 -2.59
C THR A 173 21.71 -32.93 -3.43
N PRO A 174 22.65 -33.83 -3.75
CA PRO A 174 23.77 -33.51 -4.65
C PRO A 174 23.27 -33.35 -6.11
N ILE A 175 23.95 -32.50 -6.89
CA ILE A 175 23.50 -32.13 -8.24
C ILE A 175 24.01 -33.09 -9.34
N SER A 176 25.16 -33.75 -9.22
CA SER A 176 25.68 -34.54 -10.35
C SER A 176 26.67 -35.69 -10.09
N ASN A 177 26.41 -36.57 -9.12
CA ASN A 177 27.30 -37.70 -8.81
C ASN A 177 26.61 -38.79 -7.94
N ASN A 178 27.21 -39.98 -7.90
CA ASN A 178 26.78 -41.12 -7.07
C ASN A 178 27.22 -40.95 -5.61
N TYR A 179 26.87 -39.82 -5.02
CA TYR A 179 27.15 -39.54 -3.62
C TYR A 179 25.84 -39.40 -2.85
N PHE A 180 25.84 -39.79 -1.59
CA PHE A 180 24.76 -39.48 -0.66
C PHE A 180 25.19 -38.32 0.23
N GLY A 181 24.30 -37.35 0.40
CA GLY A 181 24.53 -36.21 1.29
C GLY A 181 24.24 -36.62 2.74
N MET A 182 25.20 -36.33 3.61
CA MET A 182 25.10 -36.50 5.04
C MET A 182 25.00 -35.13 5.70
N VAL A 183 24.09 -35.04 6.65
CA VAL A 183 23.93 -33.84 7.46
C VAL A 183 24.46 -34.10 8.86
N SER A 184 25.41 -33.28 9.28
CA SER A 184 25.90 -33.24 10.65
C SER A 184 25.89 -31.79 11.17
N HIS A 185 26.46 -31.57 12.35
CA HIS A 185 26.47 -30.25 12.98
C HIS A 185 27.69 -30.09 13.89
N GLY A 186 28.21 -28.88 13.91
CA GLY A 186 29.38 -28.51 14.71
C GLY A 186 29.32 -27.03 15.05
N ASN A 187 29.61 -26.67 16.31
CA ASN A 187 29.72 -25.27 16.74
C ASN A 187 28.51 -24.38 16.39
N GLY A 188 27.29 -24.94 16.41
CA GLY A 188 26.06 -24.21 16.08
C GLY A 188 25.78 -24.06 14.59
N LYS A 189 26.53 -24.76 13.73
CA LYS A 189 26.43 -24.71 12.28
C LYS A 189 26.00 -26.06 11.72
N LEU A 190 25.50 -26.01 10.49
CA LEU A 190 25.12 -27.15 9.69
C LEU A 190 26.33 -27.61 8.86
N ASP A 191 26.76 -28.85 9.06
CA ASP A 191 27.87 -29.44 8.30
C ASP A 191 27.29 -30.43 7.28
N ILE A 192 27.65 -30.28 6.01
CA ILE A 192 27.19 -31.13 4.92
C ILE A 192 28.38 -31.84 4.30
N ASP A 193 28.39 -33.15 4.48
CA ASP A 193 29.35 -34.08 3.90
C ASP A 193 28.70 -34.86 2.78
N PHE A 194 29.52 -35.38 1.87
CA PHE A 194 29.04 -36.29 0.84
C PHE A 194 29.97 -37.49 0.75
N MET A 195 29.41 -38.68 0.76
CA MET A 195 30.14 -39.94 0.64
C MET A 195 29.72 -40.71 -0.61
N ASP A 196 30.69 -41.39 -1.24
CA ASP A 196 30.42 -42.35 -2.30
C ASP A 196 29.88 -43.68 -1.73
N ASP A 197 29.48 -44.61 -2.59
CA ASP A 197 29.00 -45.94 -2.20
C ASP A 197 30.06 -46.76 -1.41
N GLY A 198 31.33 -46.36 -1.46
CA GLY A 198 32.43 -46.94 -0.71
C GLY A 198 32.68 -46.30 0.66
N GLY A 199 31.94 -45.25 1.03
CA GLY A 199 32.09 -44.49 2.28
C GLY A 199 33.21 -43.45 2.26
N THR A 200 33.73 -43.08 1.09
CA THR A 200 34.78 -42.07 0.95
C THR A 200 34.17 -40.69 0.80
N SER A 201 34.53 -39.76 1.68
CA SER A 201 34.11 -38.36 1.58
C SER A 201 34.72 -37.67 0.35
N GLY A 202 33.96 -36.80 -0.29
CA GLY A 202 34.42 -36.10 -1.48
C GLY A 202 33.66 -34.80 -1.76
N GLN A 203 34.39 -33.81 -2.28
CA GLN A 203 33.82 -32.55 -2.73
C GLN A 203 32.83 -32.80 -3.88
N GLN A 204 31.65 -32.20 -3.79
CA GLN A 204 30.65 -32.31 -4.83
C GLN A 204 30.85 -31.25 -5.89
N THR A 205 30.28 -31.46 -7.08
CA THR A 205 30.12 -30.43 -8.11
C THR A 205 29.14 -29.32 -7.68
N GLY A 206 28.21 -29.67 -6.79
CA GLY A 206 27.26 -28.78 -6.16
C GLY A 206 26.12 -29.57 -5.50
N PHE A 207 25.31 -28.89 -4.70
CA PHE A 207 24.17 -29.49 -4.01
C PHE A 207 23.08 -28.46 -3.74
N GLN A 208 21.90 -28.96 -3.40
CA GLN A 208 20.79 -28.17 -2.88
C GLN A 208 20.46 -28.63 -1.47
N PHE A 209 20.04 -27.72 -0.60
CA PHE A 209 19.56 -28.06 0.72
C PHE A 209 18.34 -27.23 1.12
N VAL A 210 17.54 -27.79 2.03
CA VAL A 210 16.40 -27.13 2.66
C VAL A 210 16.39 -27.52 4.13
N THR A 211 16.32 -26.53 5.01
CA THR A 211 16.35 -26.72 6.46
C THR A 211 15.06 -26.21 7.08
N TYR A 212 14.48 -27.01 7.97
CA TYR A 212 13.28 -26.71 8.75
C TYR A 212 13.60 -26.72 10.24
N LYS A 213 12.88 -25.90 11.01
CA LYS A 213 12.85 -25.93 12.48
C LYS A 213 11.44 -26.37 12.92
N PRO A 214 11.23 -27.69 13.12
CA PRO A 214 9.93 -28.23 13.51
C PRO A 214 9.40 -27.73 14.87
#